data_AF-A0A836W201-F1
#
_entry.id   AF-A0A836W201-F1
#
_cell.length_a   1.000
_cell.length_b   1.000
_cell.length_c   1.000
_cell.angle_alpha   90.00
_cell.angle_beta   90.00
_cell.angle_gamma   90.00
#
_symmetry.space_group_name_H-M   'P 1'
#
loop_
_entity.id
_entity.type
_entity.pdbx_description
1 polymer ?
#
loop_
_entity_poly.entity_id
_entity_poly.type
_entity_poly.pdbx_seq_one_letter_code
_entity_poly.pdbx_strand_id
1 'polypeptide(L)' 'RRQRQLEDLGIKADIKEITENIKFRDRYDSSRPVAPLTRSHDAIVVDNTNLSIEKEIEVIAREVMDRLAE' A
#
# COMPACT_ATOMS: atom_id res chain seq x y z
N ARG A 1 4.39 -9.84 -5.52
CA ARG A 1 4.22 -9.75 -4.05
C ARG A 1 2.96 -10.48 -3.57
N ARG A 2 1.75 -10.04 -3.96
CA ARG A 2 0.47 -10.63 -3.49
C ARG A 2 0.28 -12.11 -3.81
N GLN A 3 0.65 -12.56 -5.00
CA GLN A 3 0.56 -13.98 -5.38
C GLN A 3 1.38 -14.87 -4.43
N ARG A 4 2.67 -14.57 -4.21
CA ARG A 4 3.53 -15.31 -3.28
C ARG A 4 2.94 -15.36 -1.86
N GLN A 5 2.39 -14.24 -1.37
CA GLN A 5 1.73 -14.21 -0.06
C GLN A 5 0.53 -15.17 0.02
N LEU A 6 -0.22 -15.34 -1.07
CA LEU A 6 -1.35 -16.28 -1.11
C LEU A 6 -0.85 -17.73 -1.22
N GLU A 7 0.20 -17.96 -2.01
CA GLU A 7 0.87 -19.26 -2.12
C GLU A 7 1.43 -19.73 -0.76
N ASP A 8 2.08 -18.84 0.00
CA ASP A 8 2.60 -19.10 1.35
C ASP A 8 1.48 -19.48 2.34
N LEU A 9 0.25 -19.00 2.09
CA LEU A 9 -0.96 -19.34 2.86
C LEU A 9 -1.67 -20.60 2.34
N GLY A 10 -1.13 -21.27 1.31
CA GLY A 10 -1.74 -22.44 0.68
C GLY A 10 -2.95 -22.11 -0.20
N ILE A 11 -3.16 -20.84 -0.51
CA ILE A 11 -4.29 -20.36 -1.33
C ILE A 11 -3.83 -20.26 -2.78
N LYS A 12 -4.35 -21.12 -3.65
CA LYS A 12 -4.16 -20.99 -5.09
C LYS A 12 -4.97 -19.80 -5.60
N ALA A 13 -4.29 -18.87 -6.24
CA ALA A 13 -4.92 -17.71 -6.86
C ALA A 13 -4.24 -17.39 -8.19
N ASP A 14 -5.04 -17.08 -9.20
CA ASP A 14 -4.54 -16.72 -10.52
C ASP A 14 -4.05 -15.26 -10.55
N ILE A 15 -2.92 -15.00 -11.23
CA ILE A 15 -2.34 -13.66 -11.33
C ILE A 15 -3.34 -12.68 -11.96
N LYS A 16 -4.09 -13.12 -12.98
CA LYS A 16 -5.04 -12.25 -13.67
C LYS A 16 -6.18 -11.86 -12.74
N GLU A 17 -6.73 -12.83 -12.02
CA GLU A 17 -7.76 -12.59 -11.01
C GLU A 17 -7.27 -11.65 -9.89
N ILE A 18 -6.07 -11.88 -9.36
CA ILE A 18 -5.46 -10.98 -8.36
C ILE A 18 -5.36 -9.55 -8.90
N THR A 19 -4.89 -9.40 -10.13
CA THR A 19 -4.69 -8.09 -10.76
C THR A 19 -6.02 -7.37 -10.99
N GLU A 20 -7.04 -8.07 -11.49
CA GLU A 20 -8.37 -7.52 -11.69
C GLU A 20 -9.03 -7.13 -10.36
N ASN A 21 -8.85 -7.94 -9.32
CA ASN A 21 -9.34 -7.65 -7.98
C ASN A 21 -8.70 -6.39 -7.39
N ILE A 22 -7.37 -6.25 -7.50
CA ILE A 22 -6.65 -5.05 -7.02
C ILE A 22 -7.16 -3.81 -7.75
N LYS A 23 -7.24 -3.84 -9.08
CA LYS A 23 -7.75 -2.72 -9.89
C LYS A 23 -9.18 -2.35 -9.54
N PHE A 24 -10.03 -3.35 -9.30
CA PHE A 24 -11.41 -3.12 -8.89
C PHE A 24 -11.47 -2.43 -7.53
N ARG A 25 -10.70 -2.91 -6.55
CA ARG A 25 -10.64 -2.33 -5.20
C ARG A 25 -10.11 -0.89 -5.22
N ASP A 26 -9.03 -0.62 -5.95
CA ASP A 26 -8.48 0.73 -6.06
C ASP A 26 -9.51 1.72 -6.61
N ARG A 27 -10.23 1.34 -7.67
CA ARG A 27 -11.30 2.16 -8.25
C ARG A 27 -12.46 2.33 -7.28
N TYR A 28 -12.88 1.24 -6.63
CA TYR A 28 -13.99 1.30 -5.69
C TYR A 28 -13.65 2.20 -4.51
N ASP A 29 -12.49 2.01 -3.89
CA ASP A 29 -12.02 2.75 -2.71
C ASP A 29 -11.84 4.24 -3.00
N SER A 30 -11.31 4.60 -4.17
CA SER A 30 -11.16 6.01 -4.58
C SER A 30 -12.47 6.71 -4.97
N SER A 31 -13.53 5.96 -5.32
CA SER A 31 -14.81 6.52 -5.79
C SER A 31 -15.96 6.43 -4.77
N ARG A 32 -15.71 5.91 -3.56
CA ARG A 32 -16.78 5.77 -2.55
C ARG A 32 -17.33 7.13 -2.15
N PRO A 33 -18.66 7.27 -2.00
CA PRO A 33 -19.28 8.54 -1.60
C PRO A 33 -18.96 8.95 -0.17
N VAL A 34 -18.57 7.99 0.69
CA VAL A 34 -18.22 8.22 2.09
C VAL A 34 -16.79 7.72 2.31
N ALA A 35 -15.95 8.59 2.90
CA ALA A 35 -14.54 8.33 3.17
C ALA A 35 -13.76 7.73 1.97
N PRO A 36 -13.75 8.42 0.79
CA PRO A 36 -12.98 7.96 -0.36
C PRO A 36 -11.49 7.89 -0.02
N LEU A 37 -10.79 6.92 -0.63
CA LEU A 37 -9.34 6.83 -0.54
C LEU A 37 -8.70 7.97 -1.34
N THR A 38 -8.37 9.05 -0.65
CA THR A 38 -7.69 10.23 -1.21
C THR A 38 -6.42 10.53 -0.42
N ARG A 39 -5.49 11.27 -1.04
CA ARG A 39 -4.29 11.76 -0.35
C ARG A 39 -4.64 13.04 0.39
N SER A 40 -4.28 13.12 1.67
CA SER A 40 -4.38 14.38 2.42
C SER A 40 -3.36 15.39 1.90
N HIS A 41 -3.65 16.67 2.09
CA HIS A 41 -2.79 17.78 1.68
C HIS A 41 -1.41 17.78 2.36
N ASP A 42 -1.33 17.26 3.59
CA ASP A 42 -0.14 17.12 4.42
C ASP A 42 0.48 15.71 4.36
N ALA A 43 -0.08 14.83 3.54
CA ALA A 43 0.39 13.46 3.41
C ALA A 43 1.72 13.41 2.67
N ILE A 44 2.64 12.60 3.19
CA ILE A 44 3.90 12.28 2.52
C ILE A 44 3.71 11.03 1.69
N VAL A 45 4.08 11.13 0.40
CA VAL A 45 4.01 10.00 -0.52
C VAL A 45 5.31 9.21 -0.43
N VAL A 46 5.20 7.95 0.01
CA VAL A 46 6.30 6.98 0.00
C VAL A 46 6.01 5.91 -1.05
N ASP A 47 6.81 5.87 -2.12
CA ASP A 47 6.74 4.80 -3.12
C ASP A 47 7.63 3.62 -2.67
N ASN A 48 6.99 2.52 -2.29
CA ASN A 48 7.65 1.30 -1.83
C ASN A 48 7.77 0.20 -2.91
N THR A 49 7.57 0.55 -4.19
CA THR A 49 7.59 -0.41 -5.31
C THR A 49 8.89 -1.23 -5.32
N ASN A 50 10.01 -0.57 -5.06
CA ASN A 50 11.35 -1.16 -5.10
C ASN A 50 12.09 -1.13 -3.75
N LEU A 51 11.38 -0.84 -2.65
CA LEU A 51 11.99 -0.82 -1.31
C LEU A 51 11.89 -2.20 -0.65
N SER A 52 12.91 -2.55 0.14
CA SER A 52 12.78 -3.63 1.11
C SER A 52 11.91 -3.18 2.28
N ILE A 53 11.39 -4.14 3.05
CA ILE A 53 10.56 -3.85 4.23
C ILE A 53 11.36 -3.01 5.23
N GLU A 54 12.63 -3.33 5.44
CA GLU A 54 13.52 -2.63 6.37
C GLU A 54 13.73 -1.18 5.93
N LYS A 55 13.91 -0.94 4.62
CA LYS A 55 14.12 0.41 4.09
C LYS A 55 12.84 1.24 4.15
N GLU A 56 11.69 0.63 3.89
CA GLU A 56 10.39 1.28 4.05
C GLU A 56 10.17 1.71 5.51
N ILE A 57 10.48 0.85 6.48
CA ILE A 57 10.39 1.16 7.91
C ILE A 57 11.35 2.30 8.29
N GLU A 58 12.59 2.28 7.81
CA GLU A 58 13.58 3.33 8.06
C GLU A 58 13.08 4.70 7.56
N VAL A 59 12.54 4.75 6.35
CA VAL A 59 12.01 5.99 5.75
C VAL A 59 10.87 6.56 6.60
N ILE A 60 9.92 5.70 7.01
CA ILE A 60 8.78 6.11 7.83
C ILE A 60 9.24 6.56 9.22
N ALA A 61 10.10 5.79 9.88
CA ALA A 61 10.57 6.09 11.24
C ALA A 61 11.32 7.42 11.29
N ARG A 62 12.18 7.70 10.29
CA ARG A 62 12.89 8.97 10.20
C ARG A 62 11.92 10.15 10.08
N GLU A 63 10.96 10.07 9.17
CA GLU A 63 9.98 11.15 8.97
C GLU A 63 9.16 11.45 10.24
N VAL A 64 8.82 10.40 10.99
CA VAL A 64 8.13 10.57 12.28
C VAL A 64 9.04 11.26 13.31
N MET A 65 10.30 10.85 13.42
CA MET A 65 11.25 11.44 14.37
C MET A 65 11.56 12.90 14.06
N ASP A 66 11.74 13.24 12.78
CA ASP A 66 12.01 14.61 12.35
C ASP A 66 10.86 15.55 12.74
N ARG A 67 9.61 15.11 12.56
CA ARG A 67 8.42 15.87 12.96
C ARG A 67 8.19 15.96 14.47
N LEU A 68 8.68 14.99 15.26
CA LEU A 68 8.58 15.02 16.72
C LEU A 68 9.64 15.92 17.37
N ALA A 69 10.71 16.23 16.62
CA ALA A 69 11.78 17.10 17.07
C ALA A 69 11.51 18.60 16.80
N GLU A 70 10.51 18.91 15.97
CA GLU A 70 9.95 20.25 15.76
C GLU A 70 8.94 20.63 16.87
#